data_AF-A0A929W2B8-F1
#
_entry.id   AF-A0A929W2B8-F1
#
_cell.length_a   1.000
_cell.length_b   1.000
_cell.length_c   1.000
_cell.angle_alpha   90.00
_cell.angle_beta   90.00
_cell.angle_gamma   90.00
#
_symmetry.space_group_name_H-M   'P 1'
#
loop_
_entity.id
_entity.type
_entity.pdbx_description
1 polymer ?
#
loop_
_entity_poly.entity_id
_entity_poly.type
_entity_poly.pdbx_seq_one_letter_code
_entity_poly.pdbx_strand_id
1 'polypeptide(L)'
;LEKSYIFTFFVMLQFWNMFNARAYLTGQSAFHFKQCKSFLFILLVILVGQILIVTLGGQMFNVTPLPLRDWAILIGCTSVVLWIGELVRLFRK
;
A
#
# COMPACT_ATOMS: atom_id res chain seq x y z
N LEU A 1 -7.83 -18.84 -0.50
CA LEU A 1 -7.43 -18.04 -1.67
C LEU A 1 -8.21 -16.73 -1.80
N GLU A 2 -9.51 -16.74 -2.12
CA GLU A 2 -10.28 -15.51 -2.39
C GLU A 2 -10.14 -14.43 -1.29
N LYS A 3 -10.29 -14.83 -0.02
CA LYS A 3 -10.12 -13.95 1.15
C LYS A 3 -8.74 -13.30 1.23
N SER A 4 -7.69 -14.01 0.82
CA SER A 4 -6.30 -13.54 0.86
C SER A 4 -6.01 -12.48 -0.21
N TYR A 5 -6.59 -12.65 -1.40
CA TYR A 5 -6.53 -11.64 -2.46
C TYR A 5 -7.28 -10.39 -2.03
N ILE A 6 -8.51 -10.52 -1.55
CA ILE A 6 -9.32 -9.38 -1.11
C ILE A 6 -8.63 -8.63 0.03
N PHE A 7 -8.17 -9.35 1.06
CA PHE A 7 -7.45 -8.76 2.19
C PHE A 7 -6.19 -8.02 1.74
N THR A 8 -5.34 -8.67 0.94
CA THR A 8 -4.09 -8.06 0.46
C THR A 8 -4.36 -6.89 -0.49
N PHE A 9 -5.38 -6.99 -1.34
CA PHE A 9 -5.81 -5.90 -2.20
C PHE A 9 -6.22 -4.68 -1.39
N PHE A 10 -7.07 -4.84 -0.37
CA PHE A 10 -7.47 -3.73 0.51
C PHE A 10 -6.29 -3.12 1.25
N VAL A 11 -5.40 -3.94 1.83
CA VAL A 11 -4.23 -3.41 2.54
C VAL A 11 -3.30 -2.66 1.59
N MET A 12 -3.06 -3.18 0.39
CA MET A 12 -2.24 -2.49 -0.61
C MET A 12 -2.90 -1.19 -1.11
N LEU A 13 -4.22 -1.15 -1.28
CA LEU A 13 -4.94 0.10 -1.57
C LEU A 13 -4.71 1.14 -0.48
N GLN A 14 -4.83 0.77 0.80
CA GLN A 14 -4.59 1.70 1.91
C GLN A 14 -3.14 2.14 1.99
N PHE A 15 -2.21 1.22 1.71
CA PHE A 15 -0.78 1.52 1.64
C PHE A 15 -0.50 2.61 0.60
N TRP A 16 -1.03 2.49 -0.61
CA TRP A 16 -0.88 3.51 -1.66
C TRP A 16 -1.62 4.81 -1.30
N ASN A 17 -2.80 4.69 -0.71
CA ASN A 17 -3.59 5.86 -0.34
C ASN A 17 -2.94 6.69 0.78
N MET A 18 -2.13 6.08 1.66
CA MET A 18 -1.33 6.82 2.66
C MET A 18 -0.37 7.83 2.03
N PHE A 19 0.20 7.54 0.86
CA PHE A 19 1.02 8.50 0.12
C PHE A 19 0.18 9.68 -0.38
N ASN A 20 -1.01 9.40 -0.90
CA ASN A 20 -1.95 10.44 -1.33
C ASN A 20 -2.40 11.32 -0.16
N ALA A 21 -2.74 10.73 0.98
CA ALA A 21 -3.15 11.44 2.19
C ALA A 21 -2.03 12.34 2.73
N ARG A 22 -0.79 11.85 2.72
CA ARG A 22 0.39 12.64 3.12
C ARG A 22 0.60 13.86 2.22
N ALA A 23 0.53 13.66 0.91
CA ALA A 23 0.69 14.75 -0.07
C ALA A 23 -0.49 15.73 -0.09
N TYR A 24 -1.70 15.29 0.31
CA TYR A 24 -2.87 16.15 0.42
C TYR A 24 -2.69 17.29 1.43
N LEU A 25 -2.05 17.02 2.57
CA LEU A 25 -1.83 18.02 3.63
C LEU A 25 -0.59 18.90 3.41
N THR A 26 0.34 18.49 2.54
CA THR A 26 1.62 19.19 2.34
C THR A 26 1.71 19.99 1.05
N GLY A 27 0.79 19.78 0.08
CA GLY A 27 0.84 20.46 -1.23
C GLY A 27 2.06 20.10 -2.10
N GLN A 28 2.85 19.11 -1.66
CA GLN A 28 4.03 18.60 -2.33
C GLN A 28 3.75 17.22 -2.93
N SER A 29 4.64 16.76 -3.82
CA SER A 29 4.56 15.43 -4.42
C SER A 29 4.51 14.31 -3.37
N ALA A 30 3.77 13.25 -3.66
CA ALA A 30 3.72 12.02 -2.85
C ALA A 30 5.12 11.43 -2.55
N PHE A 31 6.09 11.66 -3.43
CA PHE A 31 7.46 11.15 -3.32
C PHE A 31 8.43 12.10 -2.61
N HIS A 32 7.95 13.18 -1.98
CA HIS A 32 8.84 14.08 -1.24
C HIS A 32 9.19 13.48 0.13
N PHE A 33 10.25 12.65 0.21
CA PHE A 33 10.60 11.89 1.42
C PHE A 33 11.56 12.58 2.39
N LYS A 34 12.00 13.82 2.13
CA LYS A 34 13.20 14.41 2.75
C LYS A 34 13.23 14.51 4.29
N GLN A 35 12.12 14.42 5.02
CA GLN A 35 12.13 14.55 6.50
C GLN A 35 11.16 13.65 7.29
N CYS A 36 10.50 12.65 6.67
CA CYS A 36 9.44 11.89 7.37
C CYS A 36 9.87 10.47 7.77
N LYS A 37 10.80 10.36 8.72
CA LYS A 37 11.23 9.06 9.29
C LYS A 37 10.05 8.24 9.82
N SER A 38 9.09 8.89 10.51
CA SER A 38 7.91 8.20 11.05
C SER A 38 6.98 7.66 9.95
N PHE A 39 6.87 8.34 8.81
CA PHE A 39 6.07 7.86 7.67
C PHE A 39 6.68 6.61 7.05
N LEU A 40 7.99 6.62 6.80
CA LEU A 40 8.74 5.46 6.31
C LEU A 40 8.65 4.27 7.28
N PHE A 41 8.70 4.54 8.59
CA PHE A 41 8.50 3.50 9.61
C PHE A 41 7.12 2.86 9.52
N ILE A 42 6.04 3.64 9.40
CA ILE A 42 4.68 3.11 9.24
C ILE A 42 4.56 2.26 7.98
N LEU A 43 5.10 2.71 6.84
CA LEU A 43 5.11 1.93 5.60
C LEU A 43 5.81 0.58 5.77
N LEU A 44 6.97 0.57 6.44
CA LEU A 44 7.72 -0.65 6.72
C LEU A 44 6.91 -1.60 7.61
N VAL A 45 6.32 -1.08 8.70
CA VAL A 45 5.48 -1.88 9.61
C VAL A 45 4.30 -2.50 8.87
N ILE A 46 3.65 -1.77 7.97
CA ILE A 46 2.54 -2.29 7.17
C ILE A 46 3.03 -3.42 6.24
N LEU A 47 4.15 -3.23 5.52
CA LEU A 47 4.67 -4.25 4.61
C LEU A 47 5.09 -5.53 5.36
N VAL A 48 5.83 -5.39 6.46
CA VAL A 48 6.26 -6.52 7.29
C VAL A 48 5.04 -7.21 7.90
N GLY A 49 4.12 -6.44 8.49
CA GLY A 49 2.88 -6.95 9.05
C GLY A 49 2.06 -7.72 8.02
N GLN A 50 1.94 -7.21 6.80
CA GLN A 50 1.20 -7.88 5.73
C GLN A 50 1.83 -9.21 5.34
N ILE A 51 3.16 -9.27 5.21
CA ILE A 51 3.88 -10.52 4.93
C ILE A 51 3.63 -11.51 6.07
N LEU A 52 3.77 -11.09 7.33
CA LEU A 52 3.56 -11.96 8.50
C LEU A 52 2.11 -12.48 8.57
N ILE A 53 1.10 -11.64 8.32
CA ILE A 53 -0.30 -12.05 8.34
C ILE A 53 -0.60 -13.08 7.25
N VAL A 54 -0.13 -12.85 6.01
CA VAL A 54 -0.41 -13.74 4.88
C VAL A 54 0.37 -15.06 4.97
N THR A 55 1.55 -15.05 5.58
CA THR A 55 2.41 -16.24 5.70
C THR A 55 2.18 -17.05 6.98
N LEU A 56 1.99 -16.39 8.13
CA LEU A 56 1.86 -17.03 9.44
C LEU A 56 0.43 -16.99 9.99
N GLY A 57 -0.36 -15.96 9.64
CA GLY A 57 -1.69 -15.71 10.19
C GLY A 57 -2.80 -16.64 9.68
N GLY A 58 -2.46 -17.66 8.88
CA GLY A 58 -3.39 -18.38 8.00
C GLY A 58 -4.74 -18.76 8.61
N GLN A 59 -4.76 -19.46 9.74
CA GLN A 59 -6.02 -19.86 10.39
C GLN A 59 -6.70 -18.73 11.16
N MET A 60 -5.94 -17.82 11.77
CA MET A 60 -6.47 -16.67 12.53
C MET A 60 -7.23 -15.69 11.64
N PHE A 61 -6.72 -15.45 10.43
CA PHE A 61 -7.30 -14.51 9.47
C PHE A 61 -7.98 -15.19 8.28
N ASN A 62 -8.02 -16.53 8.27
CA ASN A 62 -8.61 -17.32 7.19
C ASN A 62 -7.96 -17.00 5.82
N VAL A 63 -6.64 -16.78 5.83
CA VAL A 63 -5.81 -16.44 4.67
C VAL A 63 -4.84 -17.58 4.33
N THR A 64 -4.38 -17.59 3.08
CA THR A 64 -3.42 -18.56 2.55
C THR A 64 -2.25 -17.79 1.96
N PRO A 65 -1.01 -18.31 2.06
CA PRO A 65 0.16 -17.69 1.45
C PRO A 65 -0.05 -17.44 -0.04
N LEU A 66 0.27 -16.22 -0.48
CA LEU A 66 0.16 -15.80 -1.87
C LEU A 66 1.50 -16.03 -2.60
N PRO A 67 1.49 -16.54 -3.85
CA PRO A 67 2.71 -16.65 -4.64
C PRO A 67 3.22 -15.26 -5.04
N LEU A 68 4.54 -15.15 -5.26
CA LEU A 68 5.20 -13.87 -5.59
C LEU A 68 4.60 -13.18 -6.83
N ARG A 69 4.11 -13.96 -7.81
CA ARG A 69 3.43 -13.42 -9.00
C ARG A 69 2.21 -12.61 -8.63
N ASP A 70 1.39 -13.13 -7.73
CA ASP A 70 0.14 -12.50 -7.32
C ASP A 70 0.40 -11.27 -6.46
N TRP A 71 1.44 -11.31 -5.62
CA TRP A 71 1.95 -10.12 -4.94
C TRP A 71 2.30 -9.01 -5.93
N ALA A 72 3.07 -9.32 -6.98
CA ALA A 72 3.45 -8.32 -7.98
C ALA A 72 2.22 -7.74 -8.70
N ILE A 73 1.25 -8.57 -9.05
CA ILE A 73 -0.01 -8.14 -9.69
C ILE A 73 -0.81 -7.23 -8.74
N LEU A 74 -0.99 -7.62 -7.47
CA LEU A 74 -1.74 -6.85 -6.49
C LEU A 74 -1.08 -5.50 -6.20
N ILE A 75 0.24 -5.49 -5.99
CA ILE A 75 1.03 -4.27 -5.79
C ILE A 75 0.90 -3.35 -7.00
N GLY A 76 1.07 -3.89 -8.21
CA GLY A 76 1.00 -3.12 -9.46
C GLY A 76 -0.40 -2.56 -9.73
N CYS A 77 -1.43 -3.40 -9.66
CA CYS A 77 -2.82 -3.01 -9.92
C CYS A 77 -3.31 -1.93 -8.94
N THR A 78 -3.01 -2.09 -7.65
CA THR A 78 -3.43 -1.12 -6.62
C THR A 78 -2.64 0.19 -6.64
N SER A 79 -1.42 0.19 -7.21
CA SER A 79 -0.58 1.39 -7.32
C SER A 79 -1.22 2.51 -8.15
N VAL A 80 -2.19 2.17 -9.01
CA VAL A 80 -2.96 3.13 -9.82
C VAL A 80 -3.58 4.25 -8.97
N VAL A 81 -4.00 3.94 -7.73
CA VAL A 81 -4.55 4.94 -6.80
C VAL A 81 -3.55 6.06 -6.51
N LEU A 82 -2.26 5.73 -6.33
CA LEU A 82 -1.20 6.71 -6.13
C LEU A 82 -1.02 7.57 -7.38
N TRP A 83 -0.92 6.95 -8.55
CA TRP A 83 -0.67 7.65 -9.81
C TRP A 83 -1.79 8.61 -10.18
N ILE A 84 -3.05 8.21 -10.00
CA ILE A 84 -4.22 9.09 -10.22
C ILE A 84 -4.14 10.31 -9.30
N GLY A 85 -3.85 10.09 -8.01
CA GLY A 85 -3.72 11.19 -7.04
C GLY A 85 -2.59 12.16 -7.38
N GLU A 86 -1.47 11.65 -7.90
CA GLU A 86 -0.35 12.47 -8.33
C GLU A 86 -0.64 13.24 -9.63
N LEU A 87 -1.27 12.61 -10.62
CA LEU A 87 -1.69 13.28 -11.86
C LEU A 87 -2.65 14.44 -11.58
N VAL A 88 -3.67 14.23 -10.73
CA VAL A 88 -4.59 15.30 -10.34
C VAL A 88 -3.87 16.47 -9.68
N ARG A 89 -2.84 16.20 -8.86
CA ARG A 89 -2.00 17.24 -8.25
C ARG A 89 -1.13 17.98 -9.28
N LEU A 90 -0.63 17.29 -10.28
CA LEU A 90 0.15 17.90 -11.38
C LEU A 90 -0.71 18.86 -12.21
N PHE A 91 -1.98 18.53 -12.49
CA PHE A 91 -2.88 19.40 -13.24
C PHE A 91 -3.53 20.53 -12.42
N ARG A 92 -3.52 20.43 -11.08
CA ARG A 92 -4.00 21.49 -10.18
C ARG A 92 -2.93 22.53 -9.81
N LYS A 93 -1.68 22.28 -10.17
CA LYS A 93 -0.58 23.27 -10.11
C LYS A 93 -0.51 24.03 -11.42
#